data_AF-A0A177NT75-F1
#
_entry.id   AF-A0A177NT75-F1
#
_cell.length_a   1.000
_cell.length_b   1.000
_cell.length_c   1.000
_cell.angle_alpha   90.00
_cell.angle_beta   90.00
_cell.angle_gamma   90.00
#
_symmetry.space_group_name_H-M   'P 1'
#
loop_
_entity.id
_entity.type
_entity.pdbx_description
1 polymer ?
#
loop_
_entity_poly.entity_id
_entity_poly.type
_entity_poly.pdbx_seq_one_letter_code
_entity_poly.pdbx_strand_id
1 'polypeptide(L)'
;MQQLIAIALGGSVGAVMRFLAANGIYAVLGRSFPHGTLFVNVFGSLLMGFLTELMVQRFALAVEYRAAILVGFLGAFTTFSTFALETLYLFEEGSLLKAFLNIFLSIVLCLTACWVGLIWGRTVFSGNSTPYLAQYLPKLELMLSFFSVFSLALVAEMLINRFNLNHEIRTIFFVLLLGILTIATTLWLSLKGPAIPLEFHHLLSLFVINTLIGVVMIWSGSSIGHWIWQHKLSP
;
A
#
# COMPACT_ATOMS: atom_id res chain seq x y z
N MET A 1 -12.96 3.30 32.33
CA MET A 1 -12.75 1.87 32.64
C MET A 1 -13.35 0.95 31.56
N GLN A 2 -14.63 1.08 31.24
CA GLN A 2 -15.33 0.19 30.29
C GLN A 2 -14.68 0.10 28.90
N GLN A 3 -14.25 1.23 28.34
CA GLN A 3 -13.56 1.26 27.04
C GLN A 3 -12.24 0.45 27.02
N LEU A 4 -11.44 0.51 28.11
CA LEU A 4 -10.20 -0.27 28.20
C LEU A 4 -10.47 -1.78 28.25
N ILE A 5 -11.50 -2.19 28.99
CA ILE A 5 -11.94 -3.59 29.05
C ILE A 5 -12.39 -4.05 27.66
N ALA A 6 -13.15 -3.20 26.96
CA ALA A 6 -13.64 -3.48 25.62
C ALA A 6 -12.46 -3.64 24.62
N ILE A 7 -11.45 -2.77 24.68
CA ILE A 7 -10.22 -2.90 23.89
C ILE A 7 -9.48 -4.19 24.23
N ALA A 8 -9.34 -4.53 25.52
CA ALA A 8 -8.63 -5.73 25.96
C ALA A 8 -9.32 -7.02 25.47
N LEU A 9 -10.65 -7.09 25.56
CA LEU A 9 -11.43 -8.22 25.05
C LEU A 9 -11.38 -8.31 23.53
N GLY A 10 -11.52 -7.20 22.82
CA GLY A 10 -11.36 -7.17 21.36
C GLY A 10 -9.96 -7.62 20.95
N GLY A 11 -8.93 -7.12 21.63
CA GLY A 11 -7.53 -7.42 21.37
C GLY A 11 -7.16 -8.88 21.60
N SER A 12 -7.66 -9.50 22.67
CA SER A 12 -7.42 -10.93 22.93
C SER A 12 -8.01 -11.81 21.81
N VAL A 13 -9.24 -11.51 21.38
CA VAL A 13 -9.88 -12.21 20.26
C VAL A 13 -9.14 -11.96 18.95
N GLY A 14 -8.71 -10.71 18.69
CA GLY A 14 -7.94 -10.35 17.50
C GLY A 14 -6.62 -11.09 17.40
N ALA A 15 -5.89 -11.19 18.51
CA ALA A 15 -4.62 -11.92 18.57
C ALA A 15 -4.79 -13.43 18.32
N VAL A 16 -5.83 -14.04 18.91
CA VAL A 16 -6.14 -15.46 18.68
C VAL A 16 -6.53 -15.70 17.22
N MET A 17 -7.39 -14.85 16.66
CA MET A 17 -7.82 -14.97 15.26
C MET A 17 -6.67 -14.76 14.29
N ARG A 18 -5.75 -13.83 14.56
CA ARG A 18 -4.52 -13.67 13.78
C ARG A 18 -3.69 -14.95 13.77
N PHE A 19 -3.49 -15.55 14.95
CA PHE A 19 -2.72 -16.78 15.08
C PHE A 19 -3.36 -17.92 14.27
N LEU A 20 -4.68 -18.11 14.40
CA LEU A 20 -5.40 -19.16 13.67
C LEU A 20 -5.40 -18.92 12.16
N ALA A 21 -5.72 -17.70 11.72
CA ALA A 21 -5.78 -17.35 10.31
C ALA A 21 -4.41 -17.46 9.63
N ALA A 22 -3.36 -16.87 10.22
CA ALA A 22 -2.02 -16.94 9.66
C ALA A 22 -1.51 -18.38 9.57
N ASN A 23 -1.70 -19.19 10.62
CA ASN A 23 -1.31 -20.61 10.58
C ASN A 23 -2.12 -21.43 9.59
N GLY A 24 -3.42 -21.15 9.44
CA GLY A 24 -4.27 -21.78 8.42
C GLY A 24 -3.74 -21.52 7.00
N ILE A 25 -3.37 -20.26 6.70
CA ILE A 25 -2.75 -19.92 5.42
C ILE A 25 -1.39 -20.61 5.26
N TYR A 26 -0.56 -20.64 6.31
CA TYR A 26 0.72 -21.33 6.28
C TYR A 26 0.59 -22.84 6.07
N ALA A 27 -0.49 -23.48 6.54
CA ALA A 27 -0.73 -24.90 6.31
C ALA A 27 -1.01 -25.22 4.83
N VAL A 28 -1.59 -24.28 4.08
CA VAL A 28 -1.95 -24.47 2.66
C VAL A 28 -0.84 -24.02 1.72
N LEU A 29 -0.24 -22.85 1.97
CA LEU A 29 0.74 -22.22 1.06
C LEU A 29 2.19 -22.45 1.49
N GLY A 30 2.42 -23.06 2.65
CA GLY A 30 3.74 -23.23 3.24
C GLY A 30 4.33 -21.94 3.82
N ARG A 31 5.51 -22.06 4.42
CA ARG A 31 6.22 -20.98 5.13
C ARG A 31 7.40 -20.39 4.35
N SER A 32 7.52 -20.71 3.06
CA SER A 32 8.62 -20.23 2.20
C SER A 32 8.54 -18.73 1.88
N PHE A 33 7.39 -18.12 2.14
CA PHE A 33 7.10 -16.69 2.07
C PHE A 33 6.01 -16.36 3.11
N PRO A 34 5.97 -15.14 3.67
CA PRO A 34 5.06 -14.75 4.77
C PRO A 34 3.60 -14.53 4.32
N HIS A 35 3.01 -15.51 3.64
CA HIS A 35 1.63 -15.44 3.15
C HIS A 35 0.61 -15.26 4.27
N GLY A 36 0.84 -15.88 5.44
CA GLY A 36 -0.06 -15.78 6.59
C GLY A 36 -0.13 -14.34 7.12
N THR A 37 1.01 -13.71 7.32
CA THR A 37 1.10 -12.30 7.75
C THR A 37 0.53 -11.35 6.70
N LEU A 38 0.84 -11.57 5.42
CA LEU A 38 0.29 -10.77 4.33
C LEU A 38 -1.26 -10.85 4.32
N PHE A 39 -1.81 -12.05 4.44
CA PHE A 39 -3.26 -12.25 4.46
C PHE A 39 -3.95 -11.51 5.61
N VAL A 40 -3.49 -11.68 6.84
CA VAL A 40 -4.13 -11.04 8.01
C VAL A 40 -4.03 -9.51 7.92
N ASN A 41 -2.92 -8.97 7.41
CA ASN A 41 -2.74 -7.53 7.24
C ASN A 41 -3.64 -6.97 6.14
N VAL A 42 -3.73 -7.62 4.98
CA VAL A 42 -4.56 -7.19 3.86
C VAL A 42 -6.04 -7.29 4.21
N PHE A 43 -6.47 -8.43 4.75
CA PHE A 43 -7.86 -8.65 5.14
C PHE A 43 -8.27 -7.74 6.31
N GLY A 44 -7.41 -7.59 7.31
CA GLY A 44 -7.65 -6.68 8.42
C GLY A 44 -7.74 -5.22 7.97
N SER A 45 -6.91 -4.81 7.01
CA SER A 45 -6.96 -3.47 6.40
C SER A 45 -8.26 -3.23 5.63
N LEU A 46 -8.75 -4.21 4.85
CA LEU A 46 -10.06 -4.17 4.20
C LEU A 46 -11.18 -3.94 5.20
N LEU A 47 -11.20 -4.75 6.27
CA LEU A 47 -12.19 -4.64 7.33
C LEU A 47 -12.10 -3.30 8.07
N MET A 48 -10.89 -2.80 8.32
CA MET A 48 -10.68 -1.50 8.97
C MET A 48 -11.32 -0.37 8.16
N GLY A 49 -11.10 -0.35 6.85
CA GLY A 49 -11.75 0.63 5.96
C GLY A 49 -13.27 0.51 5.99
N PHE A 50 -13.80 -0.70 5.79
CA PHE A 50 -15.25 -0.94 5.75
C PHE A 50 -15.95 -0.58 7.07
N LEU A 51 -15.41 -1.05 8.20
CA LEU A 51 -16.01 -0.86 9.51
C LEU A 51 -15.86 0.58 10.02
N THR A 52 -14.81 1.31 9.62
CA THR A 52 -14.69 2.73 9.95
C THR A 52 -15.87 3.52 9.39
N GLU A 53 -16.25 3.29 8.12
CA GLU A 53 -17.38 3.98 7.48
C GLU A 53 -18.72 3.57 8.11
N LEU A 54 -18.93 2.27 8.32
CA LEU A 54 -20.11 1.74 8.99
C LEU A 54 -20.27 2.35 10.39
N MET A 55 -19.24 2.23 11.22
CA MET A 55 -19.34 2.47 12.66
C MET A 55 -19.14 3.91 13.05
N VAL A 56 -18.36 4.70 12.32
CA VAL A 56 -18.07 6.09 12.69
C VAL A 56 -19.06 7.03 12.03
N GLN A 57 -19.40 6.81 10.76
CA GLN A 57 -20.15 7.78 9.98
C GLN A 57 -21.65 7.51 9.91
N ARG A 58 -22.10 6.27 10.15
CA ARG A 58 -23.50 5.87 9.93
C ARG A 58 -24.21 5.44 11.19
N PHE A 59 -23.62 4.53 11.95
CA PHE A 59 -24.18 4.12 13.23
C PHE A 59 -23.50 4.88 14.36
N ALA A 60 -24.28 5.59 15.19
CA ALA A 60 -23.79 6.20 16.43
C ALA A 60 -23.56 5.11 17.50
N LEU A 61 -22.75 4.09 17.17
CA LEU A 61 -22.37 3.05 18.11
C LEU A 61 -21.63 3.64 19.29
N ALA A 62 -21.87 3.07 20.47
CA ALA A 62 -21.18 3.48 21.68
C ALA A 62 -19.65 3.36 21.50
N VAL A 63 -18.93 4.30 22.11
CA VAL A 63 -17.48 4.47 21.94
C VAL A 63 -16.72 3.18 22.27
N GLU A 64 -17.24 2.38 23.20
CA GLU A 64 -16.70 1.12 23.65
C GLU A 64 -16.67 0.06 22.55
N TYR A 65 -17.74 -0.05 21.74
CA TYR A 65 -17.79 -1.02 20.63
C TYR A 65 -16.82 -0.66 19.51
N ARG A 66 -16.73 0.65 19.19
CA ARG A 66 -15.75 1.15 18.21
C ARG A 66 -14.33 0.86 18.68
N ALA A 67 -14.04 1.11 19.95
CA ALA A 67 -12.73 0.86 20.54
C ALA A 67 -12.41 -0.64 20.58
N ALA A 68 -13.36 -1.49 20.98
CA ALA A 68 -13.18 -2.94 20.99
C ALA A 68 -12.83 -3.49 19.61
N ILE A 69 -13.52 -3.03 18.57
CA ILE A 69 -13.40 -3.62 17.23
C ILE A 69 -12.24 -3.00 16.44
N LEU A 70 -12.16 -1.68 16.36
CA LEU A 70 -11.15 -1.00 15.54
C LEU A 70 -9.78 -1.01 16.22
N VAL A 71 -9.72 -0.67 17.50
CA VAL A 71 -8.46 -0.57 18.24
C VAL A 71 -8.06 -1.93 18.82
N GLY A 72 -8.98 -2.63 19.46
CA GLY A 72 -8.74 -3.95 20.04
C GLY A 72 -8.55 -5.02 18.97
N PHE A 73 -9.65 -5.48 18.38
CA PHE A 73 -9.68 -6.63 17.49
C PHE A 73 -8.84 -6.42 16.24
N LEU A 74 -9.13 -5.41 15.41
CA LEU A 74 -8.40 -5.19 14.16
C LEU A 74 -6.95 -4.77 14.40
N GLY A 75 -6.69 -4.01 15.47
CA GLY A 75 -5.34 -3.66 15.89
C GLY A 75 -4.49 -4.88 16.27
N ALA A 76 -5.06 -5.87 16.96
CA ALA A 76 -4.37 -7.11 17.31
C ALA A 76 -4.41 -8.19 16.21
N PHE A 77 -5.39 -8.13 15.32
CA PHE A 77 -5.55 -9.02 14.18
C PHE A 77 -4.51 -8.76 13.09
N THR A 78 -4.16 -7.49 12.89
CA THR A 78 -3.06 -7.06 12.02
C THR A 78 -1.74 -6.98 12.79
N THR A 79 -0.61 -7.05 12.10
CA THR A 79 0.71 -6.98 12.73
C THR A 79 1.78 -6.42 11.80
N PHE A 80 2.33 -5.26 12.18
CA PHE A 80 3.50 -4.68 11.50
C PHE A 80 4.81 -5.29 12.03
N SER A 81 4.87 -5.63 13.32
CA SER A 81 6.07 -6.21 13.94
C SER A 81 6.44 -7.57 13.36
N THR A 82 5.46 -8.45 13.14
CA THR A 82 5.72 -9.76 12.52
C THR A 82 6.17 -9.59 11.06
N PHE A 83 5.53 -8.69 10.31
CA PHE A 83 5.95 -8.34 8.96
C PHE A 83 7.41 -7.86 8.89
N ALA A 84 7.82 -6.98 9.82
CA ALA A 84 9.18 -6.45 9.86
C ALA A 84 10.19 -7.57 10.17
N LEU A 85 9.89 -8.43 11.15
CA LEU A 85 10.75 -9.56 11.52
C LEU A 85 10.90 -10.57 10.35
N GLU A 86 9.80 -10.98 9.74
CA GLU A 86 9.82 -11.90 8.60
C GLU A 86 10.56 -11.30 7.40
N THR A 87 10.46 -9.99 7.19
CA THR A 87 11.23 -9.30 6.14
C THR A 87 12.72 -9.33 6.45
N LEU A 88 13.13 -9.09 7.70
CA LEU A 88 14.53 -9.17 8.11
C LEU A 88 15.08 -10.59 7.98
N TYR A 89 14.30 -11.61 8.34
CA TYR A 89 14.71 -13.00 8.12
C TYR A 89 14.91 -13.33 6.64
N LEU A 90 14.05 -12.83 5.75
CA LEU A 90 14.26 -12.98 4.30
C LEU A 90 15.54 -12.27 3.81
N PHE A 91 15.95 -11.16 4.45
CA PHE A 91 17.23 -10.51 4.18
C PHE A 91 18.41 -11.36 4.68
N GLU A 92 18.33 -11.88 5.91
CA GLU A 92 19.37 -12.73 6.51
C GLU A 92 19.56 -14.05 5.76
N GLU A 93 18.49 -14.63 5.23
CA GLU A 93 18.52 -15.82 4.38
C GLU A 93 19.07 -15.55 2.95
N GLY A 94 19.45 -14.30 2.63
CA GLY A 94 19.88 -13.91 1.29
C GLY A 94 18.76 -13.90 0.24
N SER A 95 17.50 -14.10 0.67
CA SER A 95 16.32 -14.14 -0.19
C SER A 95 15.79 -12.75 -0.51
N LEU A 96 16.65 -11.84 -1.02
CA LEU A 96 16.31 -10.41 -1.09
C LEU A 96 15.12 -10.12 -2.03
N LEU A 97 14.87 -10.96 -3.06
CA LEU A 97 13.67 -10.82 -3.90
C LEU A 97 12.41 -10.98 -3.07
N LYS A 98 12.37 -12.00 -2.21
CA LYS A 98 11.23 -12.26 -1.34
C LYS A 98 11.07 -11.16 -0.31
N ALA A 99 12.18 -10.63 0.23
CA ALA A 99 12.14 -9.51 1.17
C ALA A 99 11.51 -8.26 0.51
N PHE A 100 11.99 -7.87 -0.67
CA PHE A 100 11.43 -6.74 -1.41
C PHE A 100 9.98 -6.97 -1.84
N LEU A 101 9.64 -8.17 -2.31
CA LEU A 101 8.25 -8.53 -2.61
C LEU A 101 7.35 -8.43 -1.37
N ASN A 102 7.82 -8.88 -0.21
CA ASN A 102 7.05 -8.80 1.02
C ASN A 102 6.77 -7.35 1.42
N ILE A 103 7.78 -6.48 1.36
CA ILE A 103 7.62 -5.03 1.61
C ILE A 103 6.60 -4.44 0.65
N PHE A 104 6.83 -4.65 -0.64
CA PHE A 104 6.03 -4.06 -1.70
C PHE A 104 4.57 -4.51 -1.67
N LEU A 105 4.34 -5.83 -1.61
CA LEU A 105 2.99 -6.40 -1.54
C LEU A 105 2.29 -5.98 -0.25
N SER A 106 2.97 -5.99 0.90
CA SER A 106 2.35 -5.58 2.16
C SER A 106 1.88 -4.13 2.12
N ILE A 107 2.71 -3.20 1.64
CA ILE A 107 2.33 -1.79 1.56
C ILE A 107 1.16 -1.61 0.58
N VAL A 108 1.29 -2.17 -0.63
CA VAL A 108 0.34 -1.86 -1.71
C VAL A 108 -0.99 -2.58 -1.48
N LEU A 109 -0.98 -3.86 -1.13
CA LEU A 109 -2.21 -4.61 -0.90
C LEU A 109 -2.95 -4.11 0.34
N CYS A 110 -2.25 -3.72 1.42
CA CYS A 110 -2.95 -3.19 2.60
C CYS A 110 -3.57 -1.82 2.35
N LEU A 111 -2.86 -0.91 1.67
CA LEU A 111 -3.40 0.40 1.32
C LEU A 111 -4.58 0.30 0.36
N THR A 112 -4.47 -0.52 -0.69
CA THR A 112 -5.54 -0.75 -1.65
C THR A 112 -6.74 -1.43 -0.99
N ALA A 113 -6.52 -2.45 -0.15
CA ALA A 113 -7.57 -3.12 0.60
C ALA A 113 -8.31 -2.16 1.54
N CYS A 114 -7.60 -1.34 2.31
CA CYS A 114 -8.22 -0.32 3.17
C CYS A 114 -9.08 0.65 2.36
N TRP A 115 -8.55 1.14 1.23
CA TRP A 115 -9.27 2.04 0.35
C TRP A 115 -10.53 1.39 -0.27
N VAL A 116 -10.43 0.14 -0.74
CA VAL A 116 -11.59 -0.64 -1.22
C VAL A 116 -12.61 -0.81 -0.11
N GLY A 117 -12.18 -1.09 1.12
CA GLY A 117 -13.05 -1.21 2.29
C GLY A 117 -13.83 0.07 2.55
N LEU A 118 -13.15 1.23 2.52
CA LEU A 118 -13.80 2.54 2.67
C LEU A 118 -14.86 2.78 1.58
N ILE A 119 -14.54 2.49 0.32
CA ILE A 119 -15.51 2.63 -0.77
C ILE A 119 -16.70 1.72 -0.55
N TRP A 120 -16.44 0.46 -0.22
CA TRP A 120 -17.48 -0.54 -0.02
C TRP A 120 -18.41 -0.17 1.14
N GLY A 121 -17.87 0.29 2.26
CA GLY A 121 -18.69 0.79 3.37
C GLY A 121 -19.58 1.95 2.91
N ARG A 122 -19.03 2.90 2.16
CA ARG A 122 -19.80 4.04 1.66
C ARG A 122 -20.89 3.66 0.66
N THR A 123 -20.63 2.74 -0.27
CA THR A 123 -21.64 2.34 -1.27
C THR A 123 -22.81 1.62 -0.64
N VAL A 124 -22.57 0.80 0.37
CA VAL A 124 -23.63 0.07 1.08
C VAL A 124 -24.49 1.01 1.93
N PHE A 125 -23.91 2.08 2.50
CA PHE A 125 -24.60 2.93 3.49
C PHE A 125 -24.91 4.37 3.02
N SER A 126 -24.61 4.74 1.77
CA SER A 126 -24.94 6.05 1.20
C SER A 126 -26.18 5.97 0.30
N GLY A 127 -27.32 6.44 0.80
CA GLY A 127 -28.61 6.40 0.11
C GLY A 127 -28.85 7.45 -0.98
N ASN A 128 -27.87 8.24 -1.43
CA ASN A 128 -28.10 9.25 -2.49
C ASN A 128 -26.91 9.46 -3.45
N SER A 129 -27.16 9.06 -4.70
CA SER A 129 -26.78 9.62 -6.01
C SER A 129 -25.66 10.66 -6.12
N THR A 130 -24.41 10.23 -5.96
CA THR A 130 -23.29 10.51 -6.88
C THR A 130 -22.35 9.30 -6.79
N PRO A 131 -21.68 8.85 -7.87
CA PRO A 131 -20.69 7.80 -7.72
C PRO A 131 -19.52 8.40 -6.93
N TYR A 132 -19.52 8.20 -5.60
CA TYR A 132 -18.45 8.63 -4.69
C TYR A 132 -17.07 8.16 -5.15
N LEU A 133 -17.03 7.04 -5.89
CA LEU A 133 -15.87 6.59 -6.66
C LEU A 133 -15.26 7.71 -7.50
N ALA A 134 -16.04 8.57 -8.16
CA ALA A 134 -15.54 9.70 -8.96
C ALA A 134 -14.77 10.76 -8.13
N GLN A 135 -15.06 10.89 -6.83
CA GLN A 135 -14.35 11.81 -5.93
C GLN A 135 -13.00 11.25 -5.44
N TYR A 136 -12.87 9.92 -5.39
CA TYR A 136 -11.65 9.22 -4.93
C TYR A 136 -10.85 8.56 -6.07
N LEU A 137 -11.44 8.37 -7.25
CA LEU A 137 -10.79 7.94 -8.49
C LEU A 137 -9.50 8.74 -8.72
N PRO A 138 -9.51 10.09 -8.61
CA PRO A 138 -8.29 10.88 -8.83
C PRO A 138 -7.16 10.51 -7.86
N LYS A 139 -7.47 10.12 -6.61
CA LYS A 139 -6.48 9.71 -5.60
C LYS A 139 -5.99 8.27 -5.83
N LEU A 140 -6.87 7.35 -6.23
CA LEU A 140 -6.46 5.99 -6.60
C LEU A 140 -5.58 6.01 -7.86
N GLU A 141 -6.02 6.70 -8.90
CA GLU A 141 -5.27 6.83 -10.15
C GLU A 141 -3.88 7.41 -9.89
N LEU A 142 -3.77 8.36 -8.96
CA LEU A 142 -2.49 8.86 -8.48
C LEU A 142 -1.65 7.76 -7.82
N MET A 143 -2.20 7.00 -6.86
CA MET A 143 -1.45 5.91 -6.21
C MET A 143 -1.02 4.83 -7.20
N LEU A 144 -1.92 4.46 -8.12
CA LEU A 144 -1.63 3.51 -9.21
C LEU A 144 -0.55 4.05 -10.15
N SER A 145 -0.52 5.36 -10.42
CA SER A 145 0.52 5.98 -11.26
C SER A 145 1.90 5.89 -10.63
N PHE A 146 2.02 6.06 -9.31
CA PHE A 146 3.30 5.90 -8.62
C PHE A 146 3.75 4.43 -8.59
N PHE A 147 2.80 3.50 -8.40
CA PHE A 147 3.07 2.07 -8.44
C PHE A 147 3.47 1.56 -9.82
N SER A 148 2.82 2.05 -10.87
CA SER A 148 3.17 1.70 -12.25
C SER A 148 4.57 2.19 -12.61
N VAL A 149 4.96 3.37 -12.12
CA VAL A 149 6.32 3.90 -12.31
C VAL A 149 7.36 3.06 -11.59
N PHE A 150 7.12 2.67 -10.33
CA PHE A 150 8.01 1.77 -9.63
C PHE A 150 8.22 0.48 -10.44
N SER A 151 7.11 -0.11 -10.91
CA SER A 151 7.12 -1.36 -11.68
C SER A 151 7.84 -1.18 -13.02
N LEU A 152 7.61 -0.08 -13.72
CA LEU A 152 8.29 0.27 -14.96
C LEU A 152 9.78 0.47 -14.73
N ALA A 153 10.18 1.17 -13.65
CA ALA A 153 11.57 1.40 -13.32
C ALA A 153 12.31 0.10 -12.99
N LEU A 154 11.65 -0.81 -12.27
CA LEU A 154 12.15 -2.16 -11.99
C LEU A 154 12.38 -2.95 -13.28
N VAL A 155 11.38 -3.02 -14.15
CA VAL A 155 11.48 -3.76 -15.42
C VAL A 155 12.49 -3.11 -16.36
N ALA A 156 12.51 -1.78 -16.45
CA ALA A 156 13.44 -1.04 -17.29
C ALA A 156 14.89 -1.31 -16.87
N GLU A 157 15.19 -1.32 -15.58
CA GLU A 157 16.52 -1.66 -15.09
C GLU A 157 16.90 -3.09 -15.48
N MET A 158 15.99 -4.06 -15.38
CA MET A 158 16.26 -5.43 -15.82
C MET A 158 16.55 -5.51 -17.33
N LEU A 159 15.80 -4.77 -18.16
CA LEU A 159 16.01 -4.72 -19.61
C LEU A 159 17.31 -4.02 -19.99
N ILE A 160 17.65 -2.92 -19.33
CA ILE A 160 18.91 -2.18 -19.52
C ILE A 160 20.09 -3.10 -19.30
N ASN A 161 20.05 -3.87 -18.21
CA ASN A 161 21.11 -4.84 -17.92
C ASN A 161 21.09 -6.03 -18.89
N ARG A 162 19.90 -6.50 -19.32
CA ARG A 162 19.77 -7.58 -20.32
C ARG A 162 20.36 -7.25 -21.69
N PHE A 163 20.18 -6.02 -22.14
CA PHE A 163 20.68 -5.55 -23.44
C PHE A 163 22.04 -4.83 -23.33
N ASN A 164 22.64 -4.83 -22.14
CA ASN A 164 23.91 -4.15 -21.85
C ASN A 164 23.94 -2.69 -22.34
N LEU A 165 22.85 -1.96 -22.09
CA LEU A 165 22.70 -0.57 -22.54
C LEU A 165 23.61 0.37 -21.73
N ASN A 166 24.12 1.40 -22.40
CA ASN A 166 25.06 2.36 -21.80
C ASN A 166 24.45 3.11 -20.60
N HIS A 167 25.31 3.49 -19.65
CA HIS A 167 24.91 4.24 -18.46
C HIS A 167 24.25 5.60 -18.78
N GLU A 168 24.60 6.22 -19.90
CA GLU A 168 23.96 7.47 -20.36
C GLU A 168 22.48 7.25 -20.68
N ILE A 169 22.15 6.19 -21.42
CA ILE A 169 20.77 5.85 -21.80
C ILE A 169 19.94 5.57 -20.54
N ARG A 170 20.52 4.85 -19.57
CA ARG A 170 19.88 4.58 -18.28
C ARG A 170 19.50 5.87 -17.54
N THR A 171 20.43 6.81 -17.42
CA THR A 171 20.20 8.08 -16.74
C THR A 171 19.14 8.92 -17.47
N ILE A 172 19.26 9.03 -18.79
CA ILE A 172 18.30 9.77 -19.62
C ILE A 172 16.89 9.18 -19.46
N PHE A 173 16.75 7.86 -19.50
CA PHE A 173 15.47 7.19 -19.33
C PHE A 173 14.81 7.51 -17.99
N PHE A 174 15.52 7.36 -16.87
CA PHE A 174 14.94 7.61 -15.55
C PHE A 174 14.62 9.08 -15.29
N VAL A 175 15.43 10.01 -15.79
CA VAL A 175 15.16 11.45 -15.70
C VAL A 175 13.92 11.82 -16.50
N LEU A 176 13.77 11.30 -17.73
CA LEU A 176 12.59 11.52 -18.55
C LEU A 176 11.34 10.90 -17.91
N LEU A 177 11.45 9.69 -17.37
CA LEU A 177 10.36 9.01 -16.68
C LEU A 177 9.87 9.84 -15.48
N LEU A 178 10.80 10.36 -14.67
CA LEU A 178 10.48 11.24 -13.54
C LEU A 178 9.76 12.51 -13.98
N GLY A 179 10.27 13.16 -15.04
CA GLY A 179 9.69 14.39 -15.57
C GLY A 179 8.27 14.19 -16.09
N ILE A 180 8.07 13.18 -16.94
CA ILE A 180 6.76 12.84 -17.51
C ILE A 180 5.76 12.52 -16.40
N LEU A 181 6.15 11.67 -15.44
CA LEU A 181 5.29 11.31 -14.32
C LEU A 181 4.86 12.56 -13.54
N THR A 182 5.83 13.35 -13.10
CA THR A 182 5.58 14.51 -12.23
C THR A 182 4.64 15.50 -12.90
N ILE A 183 4.86 15.78 -14.19
CA ILE A 183 3.99 16.67 -14.97
C ILE A 183 2.59 16.05 -15.08
N ALA A 184 2.48 14.79 -15.49
CA ALA A 184 1.21 14.12 -15.69
C ALA A 184 0.38 14.05 -14.40
N THR A 185 0.97 13.65 -13.28
CA THR A 185 0.25 13.51 -12.00
C THR A 185 -0.13 14.86 -11.40
N THR A 186 0.71 15.88 -11.57
CA THR A 186 0.43 17.24 -11.08
C THR A 186 -0.72 17.87 -11.86
N LEU A 187 -0.69 17.78 -13.20
CA LEU A 187 -1.78 18.26 -14.04
C LEU A 187 -3.06 17.47 -13.79
N TRP A 188 -2.96 16.16 -13.66
CA TRP A 188 -4.10 15.30 -13.35
C TRP A 188 -4.81 15.68 -12.05
N LEU A 189 -4.05 15.85 -10.96
CA LEU A 189 -4.58 16.25 -9.66
C LEU A 189 -5.21 17.64 -9.70
N SER A 190 -4.61 18.55 -10.45
CA SER A 190 -5.12 19.91 -10.62
C SER A 190 -6.44 19.94 -11.39
N LEU A 191 -6.56 19.12 -12.44
CA LEU A 191 -7.73 19.12 -13.33
C LEU A 191 -8.91 18.31 -12.79
N LYS A 192 -8.66 17.25 -12.01
CA LYS A 192 -9.72 16.37 -11.47
C LYS A 192 -9.95 16.50 -9.96
N GLY A 193 -9.09 17.19 -9.23
CA GLY A 193 -9.21 17.36 -7.78
C GLY A 193 -10.33 18.34 -7.42
N PRO A 194 -11.36 17.94 -6.66
CA PRO A 194 -12.53 18.79 -6.38
C PRO A 194 -12.26 19.95 -5.40
N ALA A 195 -11.02 20.16 -4.96
CA ALA A 195 -10.69 21.02 -3.81
C ALA A 195 -9.37 21.81 -3.93
N ILE A 196 -8.69 21.80 -5.08
CA ILE A 196 -7.42 22.51 -5.23
C ILE A 196 -7.62 23.69 -6.18
N PRO A 197 -7.55 24.94 -5.70
CA PRO A 197 -7.62 26.10 -6.58
C PRO A 197 -6.41 26.09 -7.52
N LEU A 198 -6.65 26.42 -8.80
CA LEU A 198 -5.67 26.52 -9.89
C LEU A 198 -4.73 27.72 -9.72
N GLU A 199 -4.22 27.95 -8.52
CA GLU A 199 -3.23 28.96 -8.24
C GLU A 199 -1.81 28.39 -8.42
N PHE A 200 -0.92 29.23 -8.94
CA PHE A 200 0.46 28.85 -9.26
C PHE A 200 1.20 28.23 -8.06
N HIS A 201 1.02 28.77 -6.85
CA HIS A 201 1.69 28.29 -5.65
C HIS A 201 1.23 26.88 -5.22
N HIS A 202 -0.04 26.55 -5.41
CA HIS A 202 -0.58 25.22 -5.11
C HIS A 202 -0.10 24.18 -6.12
N LEU A 203 -0.07 24.55 -7.41
CA LEU A 203 0.51 23.72 -8.46
C LEU A 203 1.99 23.43 -8.23
N LEU A 204 2.77 24.44 -7.84
CA LEU A 204 4.19 24.28 -7.54
C LEU A 204 4.41 23.34 -6.34
N SER A 205 3.59 23.47 -5.30
CA SER A 205 3.66 22.60 -4.11
C SER A 205 3.36 21.14 -4.46
N LEU A 206 2.31 20.90 -5.25
CA LEU A 206 1.96 19.56 -5.75
C LEU A 206 3.06 19.00 -6.64
N PHE A 207 3.64 19.81 -7.52
CA PHE A 207 4.75 19.42 -8.38
C PHE A 207 5.93 18.94 -7.54
N VAL A 208 6.33 19.69 -6.51
CA VAL A 208 7.44 19.30 -5.61
C VAL A 208 7.14 17.99 -4.90
N ILE A 209 5.95 17.84 -4.32
CA ILE A 209 5.56 16.60 -3.61
C ILE A 209 5.59 15.41 -4.56
N ASN A 210 4.98 15.54 -5.75
CA ASN A 210 4.97 14.48 -6.76
C ASN A 210 6.37 14.14 -7.25
N THR A 211 7.26 15.13 -7.39
CA THR A 211 8.67 14.91 -7.76
C THR A 211 9.35 14.07 -6.70
N LEU A 212 9.21 14.43 -5.41
CA LEU A 212 9.85 13.70 -4.31
C LEU A 212 9.38 12.26 -4.24
N ILE A 213 8.07 12.02 -4.35
CA ILE A 213 7.50 10.67 -4.36
C ILE A 213 7.99 9.91 -5.61
N GLY A 214 7.98 10.54 -6.78
CA GLY A 214 8.47 9.96 -8.03
C GLY A 214 9.93 9.54 -7.96
N VAL A 215 10.80 10.37 -7.35
CA VAL A 215 12.21 10.05 -7.11
C VAL A 215 12.34 8.80 -6.25
N VAL A 216 11.59 8.70 -5.16
CA VAL A 216 11.60 7.52 -4.28
C VAL A 216 11.15 6.27 -5.04
N MET A 217 10.09 6.36 -5.85
CA MET A 217 9.57 5.22 -6.62
C MET A 217 10.55 4.75 -7.70
N ILE A 218 11.15 5.68 -8.43
CA ILE A 218 12.12 5.34 -9.48
C ILE A 218 13.41 4.78 -8.86
N TRP A 219 13.93 5.41 -7.81
CA TRP A 219 15.15 4.98 -7.13
C TRP A 219 14.99 3.59 -6.51
N SER A 220 13.89 3.35 -5.80
CA SER A 220 13.61 2.04 -5.22
C SER A 220 13.36 0.98 -6.30
N GLY A 221 12.59 1.30 -7.34
CA GLY A 221 12.31 0.41 -8.46
C GLY A 221 13.59 -0.01 -9.20
N SER A 222 14.43 0.96 -9.59
CA SER A 222 15.70 0.68 -10.27
C SER A 222 16.69 -0.06 -9.36
N SER A 223 16.82 0.32 -8.09
CA SER A 223 17.71 -0.38 -7.16
C SER A 223 17.33 -1.85 -7.00
N ILE A 224 16.02 -2.13 -6.88
CA ILE A 224 15.51 -3.50 -6.79
C ILE A 224 15.70 -4.23 -8.13
N GLY A 225 15.42 -3.60 -9.26
CA GLY A 225 15.62 -4.21 -10.58
C GLY A 225 17.08 -4.61 -10.83
N HIS A 226 18.02 -3.73 -10.46
CA HIS A 226 19.45 -3.99 -10.57
C HIS A 226 19.88 -5.14 -9.67
N TRP A 227 19.40 -5.12 -8.43
CA TRP A 227 19.65 -6.17 -7.46
C TRP A 227 19.17 -7.54 -7.97
N ILE A 228 17.95 -7.60 -8.53
CA ILE A 228 17.37 -8.83 -9.13
C ILE A 228 18.24 -9.32 -10.28
N TRP A 229 18.70 -8.42 -11.16
CA TRP A 229 19.54 -8.79 -12.29
C TRP A 229 20.82 -9.49 -11.83
N GLN A 230 21.55 -8.86 -10.91
CA GLN A 230 22.84 -9.36 -10.41
C GLN A 230 22.76 -10.72 -9.72
N HIS A 231 21.66 -11.04 -9.04
CA HIS A 231 21.58 -12.22 -8.18
C HIS A 231 20.77 -13.37 -8.79
N LYS A 232 19.98 -13.14 -9.85
CA LYS A 232 19.07 -14.15 -10.39
C LYS A 232 19.09 -14.32 -11.90
N LEU A 233 19.55 -13.33 -12.66
CA LEU A 233 19.41 -13.30 -14.11
C LEU A 233 20.71 -13.06 -14.87
N SER A 234 21.79 -12.70 -14.16
CA SER A 234 23.13 -12.62 -14.75
C SER A 234 23.56 -14.03 -15.19
N PRO A 235 23.95 -14.22 -16.47
CA PRO A 235 24.48 -15.48 -16.96
C PRO A 235 25.84 -15.83 -16.35
#